data_AF-A0A7L2SR67-F1
#
_entry.id   AF-A0A7L2SR67-F1
#
_cell.length_a   1.000
_cell.length_b   1.000
_cell.length_c   1.000
_cell.angle_alpha   90.00
_cell.angle_beta   90.00
_cell.angle_gamma   90.00
#
_symmetry.space_group_name_H-M   'P 1'
#
loop_
_entity.id
_entity.type
_entity.pdbx_description
1 polymer ?
#
loop_
_entity_poly.entity_id
_entity_poly.type
_entity_poly.pdbx_seq_one_letter_code
_entity_poly.pdbx_strand_id
1 'polypeptide(L)' 'VENPSCAGIEGVLESYLQSLRTVQLYGPTNFAPVINQVAGTAAQVTDGSQYHVLLIITDGVISDMLQTKEAIV' A
#
# COMPACT_ATOMS: atom_id res chain seq x y z
N VAL A 1 -17.77 3.60 3.28
CA VAL A 1 -16.58 3.04 3.97
C VAL A 1 -15.86 2.21 2.94
N GLU A 2 -14.73 2.68 2.41
CA GLU A 2 -13.95 1.93 1.43
C GLU A 2 -13.10 0.90 2.18
N ASN A 3 -13.28 -0.38 1.87
CA ASN A 3 -12.50 -1.47 2.44
C ASN A 3 -11.40 -1.86 1.43
N PRO A 4 -10.11 -1.66 1.74
CA PRO A 4 -9.02 -2.00 0.82
C PRO A 4 -8.70 -3.50 0.76
N SER A 5 -9.40 -4.34 1.53
CA SER A 5 -9.10 -5.76 1.67
C SER A 5 -9.61 -6.58 0.48
N CYS A 6 -8.77 -7.47 -0.02
CA CYS A 6 -9.12 -8.46 -1.05
C CYS A 6 -9.28 -9.86 -0.42
N ALA A 7 -10.14 -10.68 -1.02
CA ALA A 7 -10.28 -12.10 -0.65
C ALA A 7 -9.17 -12.92 -1.32
N GLY A 8 -8.11 -13.21 -0.57
CA GLY A 8 -6.99 -14.02 -1.06
C GLY A 8 -6.23 -13.38 -2.22
N ILE A 9 -5.36 -14.16 -2.87
CA ILE A 9 -4.54 -13.69 -4.00
C ILE A 9 -5.40 -13.48 -5.23
N GLU A 10 -6.42 -14.30 -5.45
CA GLU A 10 -7.34 -14.14 -6.58
C GLU A 10 -8.03 -12.76 -6.54
N GLY A 11 -8.50 -12.33 -5.36
CA GLY A 11 -9.12 -11.00 -5.21
C GLY A 11 -8.16 -9.84 -5.45
N VAL A 12 -6.87 -10.02 -5.13
CA VAL A 12 -5.82 -9.03 -5.44
C VAL A 12 -5.65 -8.90 -6.96
N LEU A 13 -5.57 -10.03 -7.67
CA LEU A 13 -5.43 -10.05 -9.14
C LEU A 13 -6.64 -9.45 -9.85
N GLU A 14 -7.85 -9.77 -9.39
CA GLU A 14 -9.09 -9.19 -9.93
C GLU A 14 -9.12 -7.67 -9.74
N SER A 15 -8.84 -7.20 -8.52
CA SER A 15 -8.81 -5.77 -8.19
C SER A 15 -7.74 -5.01 -8.98
N TYR A 16 -6.57 -5.64 -9.19
CA TYR A 16 -5.51 -5.10 -10.03
C TYR A 16 -5.96 -4.94 -11.50
N LEU A 17 -6.54 -5.99 -12.09
CA LEU A 17 -7.02 -5.97 -13.48
C LEU A 17 -8.17 -4.98 -13.69
N GLN A 18 -9.06 -4.84 -12.70
CA GLN A 18 -10.11 -3.82 -12.72
C GLN A 18 -9.50 -2.42 -12.69
N SER A 19 -8.58 -2.16 -11.77
CA SER A 19 -7.94 -0.85 -11.61
C SER A 19 -7.26 -0.39 -12.89
N LEU A 20 -6.53 -1.29 -13.59
CA LEU A 20 -5.91 -0.99 -14.88
C LEU A 20 -6.87 -0.48 -15.96
N ARG A 21 -8.17 -0.82 -15.86
CA ARG A 21 -9.19 -0.41 -16.84
C ARG A 21 -9.94 0.86 -16.42
N THR A 22 -9.93 1.18 -15.13
CA THR A 22 -10.78 2.25 -14.57
C THR A 22 -10.00 3.47 -14.12
N VAL A 23 -8.68 3.34 -13.89
CA VAL A 23 -7.83 4.45 -13.46
C VAL A 23 -6.96 4.97 -14.60
N GLN A 24 -6.70 6.26 -14.58
CA GLN A 24 -5.67 6.86 -15.42
C GLN A 24 -4.34 6.82 -14.65
N LEU A 25 -3.33 6.16 -15.23
CA LEU A 25 -2.00 6.13 -14.64
C LEU A 25 -1.40 7.55 -14.61
N TYR A 26 -0.87 7.94 -13.45
CA TYR A 26 -0.30 9.26 -13.22
C TYR A 26 0.89 9.16 -12.25
N GLY A 27 1.63 10.26 -12.12
CA GLY A 27 2.70 10.42 -11.13
C GLY A 27 2.55 11.71 -10.33
N PRO A 28 3.40 11.96 -9.32
CA PRO A 28 4.66 11.26 -9.04
C PRO A 28 4.51 9.91 -8.33
N THR A 29 5.59 9.14 -8.25
CA THR A 29 5.66 7.89 -7.49
C THR A 29 6.00 8.18 -6.03
N ASN A 30 4.98 8.22 -5.16
CA ASN A 30 5.12 8.53 -3.73
C ASN A 30 4.80 7.31 -2.85
N PHE A 31 5.70 6.93 -1.94
CA PHE A 31 5.55 5.74 -1.09
C PHE A 31 5.10 6.07 0.35
N ALA A 32 5.43 7.25 0.88
CA ALA A 32 5.09 7.59 2.26
C ALA A 32 3.59 7.44 2.59
N PRO A 33 2.63 7.80 1.71
CA PRO A 33 1.21 7.65 2.03
C PRO A 33 0.78 6.20 2.31
N VAL A 34 1.21 5.23 1.48
CA VAL A 34 0.80 3.83 1.66
C VAL A 34 1.49 3.19 2.87
N ILE A 35 2.75 3.56 3.15
CA ILE A 35 3.47 3.07 4.33
C ILE A 35 2.75 3.54 5.61
N ASN A 36 2.43 4.84 5.69
CA ASN A 36 1.72 5.40 6.84
C ASN A 36 0.34 4.78 7.05
N GLN A 37 -0.40 4.52 5.96
CA GLN A 37 -1.70 3.85 6.04
C GLN A 37 -1.57 2.44 6.65
N VAL A 38 -0.62 1.63 6.15
CA VAL A 38 -0.42 0.26 6.64
C VAL A 38 0.12 0.24 8.06
N ALA A 39 1.05 1.14 8.40
CA ALA A 39 1.55 1.30 9.76
C ALA A 39 0.42 1.66 10.74
N GLY A 40 -0.47 2.58 10.34
CA GLY A 40 -1.64 2.95 11.13
C GLY A 40 -2.62 1.79 11.36
N THR A 41 -2.86 0.95 10.33
CA THR A 41 -3.66 -0.27 10.46
C THR A 41 -3.00 -1.29 11.38
N ALA A 42 -1.70 -1.55 11.19
CA ALA A 42 -0.95 -2.50 12.01
C ALA A 42 -0.89 -2.07 13.48
N ALA A 43 -0.77 -0.76 13.75
CA ALA A 43 -0.77 -0.21 15.11
C ALA A 43 -2.08 -0.41 15.89
N GLN A 44 -3.20 -0.72 15.22
CA GLN A 44 -4.45 -1.06 15.90
C GLN A 44 -4.38 -2.45 16.57
N VAL A 45 -3.48 -3.33 16.13
CA VAL A 45 -3.28 -4.67 16.72
C VAL A 45 -2.13 -4.60 17.72
N THR A 46 -2.47 -4.57 19.00
CA THR A 46 -1.49 -4.34 20.10
C THR A 46 -1.16 -5.59 20.90
N ASP A 47 -1.89 -6.69 20.70
CA ASP A 47 -1.72 -7.96 21.42
C ASP A 47 -0.62 -8.86 20.83
N GLY A 48 0.02 -8.43 19.74
CA GLY A 48 1.07 -9.18 19.05
C GLY A 48 0.58 -10.39 18.26
N SER A 49 -0.73 -10.55 18.07
CA SER A 49 -1.31 -11.68 17.33
C SER A 49 -1.05 -11.63 15.82
N GLN A 50 -0.64 -10.48 15.30
CA GLN A 50 -0.47 -10.26 13.86
C GLN A 50 0.85 -9.55 13.54
N TYR A 51 1.50 -10.03 12.49
CA TYR A 51 2.63 -9.36 11.84
C TYR A 51 2.24 -9.03 10.40
N HIS A 52 2.41 -7.78 10.01
CA HIS A 52 1.99 -7.28 8.71
C HIS A 52 3.19 -7.13 7.78
N VAL A 53 3.05 -7.59 6.54
CA VAL A 53 4.06 -7.45 5.48
C VAL A 53 3.48 -6.60 4.35
N LEU A 54 4.14 -5.48 4.05
CA LEU A 54 3.81 -4.62 2.91
C LEU A 54 4.78 -4.91 1.75
N LEU A 55 4.26 -5.37 0.62
CA LEU A 55 4.99 -5.52 -0.64
C LEU A 55 4.61 -4.37 -1.58
N ILE A 56 5.58 -3.56 -1.98
CA ILE A 56 5.41 -2.50 -2.98
C ILE A 56 6.14 -2.89 -4.26
N ILE A 57 5.43 -2.85 -5.39
CA ILE A 57 5.97 -3.12 -6.73
C ILE A 57 5.95 -1.80 -7.51
N THR A 58 7.10 -1.39 -8.06
CA THR A 58 7.23 -0.18 -8.88
C THR A 58 8.24 -0.40 -10.00
N ASP A 59 8.11 0.34 -11.09
CA ASP A 59 9.02 0.37 -12.23
C ASP A 59 9.94 1.62 -12.24
N GLY A 60 9.75 2.54 -11.29
CA GLY A 60 10.38 3.86 -11.29
C GLY A 60 11.07 4.24 -9.98
N VAL A 61 11.66 5.44 -9.99
CA VAL A 61 12.30 6.04 -8.82
C VAL A 61 11.27 6.73 -7.90
N ILE A 62 11.51 6.66 -6.60
CA ILE A 62 10.64 7.26 -5.57
C ILE A 62 10.85 8.78 -5.57
N SER A 63 9.75 9.53 -5.61
CA SER A 63 9.76 11.00 -5.66
C SER A 63 9.75 11.65 -4.27
N ASP A 64 9.23 10.97 -3.25
CA ASP A 64 9.13 11.43 -1.86
C ASP A 64 10.11 10.68 -0.93
N MET A 65 11.37 10.55 -1.36
CA MET A 65 12.38 9.74 -0.66
C MET A 65 12.57 10.15 0.81
N LEU A 66 12.53 11.45 1.13
CA LEU A 66 12.71 11.93 2.51
C LEU A 66 11.54 11.48 3.40
N GLN A 67 10.31 11.67 2.94
CA GLN A 67 9.09 11.29 3.64
C GLN A 67 8.96 9.77 3.74
N THR A 68 9.38 9.05 2.71
CA THR A 68 9.43 7.58 2.72
C THR A 68 10.36 7.08 3.82
N LYS A 69 11.50 7.74 4.03
CA LYS A 69 12.39 7.40 5.16
C LYS A 69 11.70 7.65 6.49
N GLU A 70 11.12 8.83 6.70
CA GLU A 70 10.39 9.17 7.94
C GLU A 70 9.21 8.23 8.23
N ALA A 71 8.56 7.68 7.20
CA ALA A 71 7.48 6.72 7.38
C ALA A 71 7.98 5.31 7.79
N ILE A 72 9.26 5.01 7.57
CA ILE A 72 9.87 3.69 7.87
C ILE A 72 10.59 3.68 9.22
N VAL A 73 11.26 4.78 9.61
CA VAL A 73 12.15 4.85 10.78
C VAL A 73 11.67 5.76 11.90
#